data_AF-Q0H8X9-F1
#
_entry.id   AF-Q0H8X9-F1
#
_cell.length_a   1.000
_cell.length_b   1.000
_cell.length_c   1.000
_cell.angle_alpha   90.00
_cell.angle_beta   90.00
_cell.angle_gamma   90.00
#
_symmetry.space_group_name_H-M   'P 1'
#
loop_
_entity.id
_entity.type
_entity.pdbx_description
1 polymer ?
#
loop_
_entity_poly.entity_id
_entity_poly.type
_entity_poly.pdbx_seq_one_letter_code
_entity_poly.pdbx_strand_id
1 'polypeptide(L)'
;MVLEQYFLLLPEFNLNTIRVSNNPSGSAAKPLFMYNRDGSICYYKSTKQVDFVRTFGIHKVTFMKHLEQGTYYLNKYLFSMEELPNAEQSDMTVEQVATMLDIDRVTNNKNKTLVSFSVAVTLINIETKEEHKFPSLGTAVKFLKNGSYPADQRTLVKRINTNIPYHGFTCHKY
;
A
#
# COMPACT_ATOMS: atom_id res chain seq x y z
N MET A 1 -1.13 -1.78 -58.68
CA MET A 1 -1.50 -2.66 -57.56
C MET A 1 -0.34 -3.48 -56.96
N VAL A 2 0.95 -3.18 -57.23
CA VAL A 2 2.06 -4.06 -56.77
C VAL A 2 2.95 -3.41 -55.69
N LEU A 3 2.92 -2.09 -55.52
CA LEU A 3 3.84 -1.40 -54.61
C LEU A 3 3.46 -1.56 -53.12
N GLU A 4 2.17 -1.58 -52.80
CA GLU A 4 1.66 -1.67 -51.42
C GLU A 4 1.90 -3.05 -50.79
N GLN A 5 1.96 -4.12 -51.59
CA GLN A 5 2.27 -5.46 -51.09
C GLN A 5 3.77 -5.70 -50.85
N TYR A 6 4.67 -4.99 -51.54
CA TYR A 6 6.12 -5.19 -51.40
C TYR A 6 6.62 -4.89 -49.97
N PHE A 7 6.06 -3.88 -49.32
CA PHE A 7 6.47 -3.46 -47.97
C PHE A 7 6.15 -4.49 -46.88
N LEU A 8 5.14 -5.34 -47.07
CA LEU A 8 4.76 -6.37 -46.09
C LEU A 8 5.70 -7.59 -46.09
N LEU A 9 6.50 -7.76 -47.15
CA LEU A 9 7.45 -8.88 -47.28
C LEU A 9 8.85 -8.55 -46.73
N LEU A 10 9.11 -7.28 -46.41
CA LEU A 10 10.38 -6.90 -45.83
C LEU A 10 10.46 -7.45 -44.40
N PRO A 11 11.48 -8.26 -44.03
CA PRO A 11 11.63 -8.79 -42.68
C PRO A 11 11.87 -7.70 -41.61
N GLU A 12 12.17 -6.47 -42.05
CA GLU A 12 12.20 -5.25 -41.24
C GLU A 12 10.80 -4.87 -40.73
N PHE A 13 9.74 -5.17 -41.48
CA PHE A 13 8.35 -5.14 -41.05
C PHE A 13 8.01 -6.41 -40.26
N ASN A 14 8.82 -6.72 -39.27
CA ASN A 14 8.32 -7.52 -38.16
C ASN A 14 7.26 -6.65 -37.49
N LEU A 15 5.99 -7.05 -37.59
CA LEU A 15 4.97 -6.75 -36.58
C LEU A 15 5.48 -7.35 -35.27
N ASN A 16 6.54 -6.76 -34.71
CA ASN A 16 6.99 -7.00 -33.38
C ASN A 16 5.88 -6.38 -32.56
N THR A 17 4.90 -7.24 -32.31
CA THR A 17 3.84 -7.16 -31.33
C THR A 17 4.50 -7.04 -29.96
N ILE A 18 5.22 -5.94 -29.74
CA ILE A 18 5.17 -5.27 -28.46
C ILE A 18 3.68 -4.98 -28.33
N ARG A 19 2.98 -5.94 -27.70
CA ARG A 19 1.59 -5.80 -27.32
C ARG A 19 1.53 -4.41 -26.70
N VAL A 20 0.90 -3.48 -27.39
CA VAL A 20 0.39 -2.27 -26.76
C VAL A 20 -0.59 -2.83 -25.76
N SER A 21 -0.07 -3.12 -24.57
CA SER A 21 -0.75 -3.91 -23.56
C SER A 21 -1.89 -3.03 -23.08
N ASN A 22 -3.06 -3.26 -23.68
CA ASN A 22 -4.40 -2.93 -23.22
C ASN A 22 -4.47 -1.68 -22.33
N ASN A 23 -4.35 -0.50 -22.93
CA ASN A 23 -5.35 0.51 -22.65
C ASN A 23 -6.29 0.48 -23.85
N PRO A 24 -7.50 -0.12 -23.77
CA PRO A 24 -8.51 0.15 -24.79
C PRO A 24 -8.73 1.65 -24.79
N SER A 25 -8.12 2.34 -25.75
CA SER A 25 -8.35 3.75 -26.03
C SER A 25 -9.44 3.77 -27.08
N GLY A 26 -10.61 4.33 -26.76
CA GLY A 26 -11.79 4.29 -27.61
C GLY A 26 -13.06 3.89 -26.85
N SER A 27 -14.11 3.55 -27.59
CA SER A 27 -15.44 3.17 -27.06
C SER A 27 -15.46 1.95 -26.13
N ALA A 28 -14.36 1.18 -26.07
CA ALA A 28 -14.19 0.03 -25.18
C ALA A 28 -13.51 0.35 -23.84
N ALA A 29 -13.16 1.62 -23.58
CA ALA A 29 -12.56 2.03 -22.32
C ALA A 29 -13.57 1.90 -21.16
N LYS A 30 -13.37 0.92 -20.28
CA LYS A 30 -14.20 0.78 -19.08
C LYS A 30 -13.98 1.97 -18.15
N PRO A 31 -15.04 2.62 -17.64
CA PRO A 31 -14.90 3.68 -16.66
C PRO A 31 -14.30 3.09 -15.37
N LEU A 32 -13.53 3.91 -14.68
CA LEU A 32 -12.89 3.59 -13.42
C LEU A 32 -13.24 4.67 -12.42
N PHE A 33 -13.54 4.25 -11.21
CA PHE A 33 -14.01 5.11 -10.14
C PHE A 33 -13.16 4.91 -8.90
N MET A 34 -12.94 5.98 -8.14
CA MET A 34 -12.39 5.94 -6.80
C MET A 34 -13.44 6.43 -5.82
N TYR A 35 -13.85 5.53 -4.94
CA TYR A 35 -14.82 5.79 -3.88
C TYR A 35 -14.16 5.87 -2.51
N ASN A 36 -14.89 6.41 -1.54
CA ASN A 36 -14.65 6.11 -0.14
C ASN A 36 -14.91 4.62 0.16
N ARG A 37 -14.53 4.19 1.36
CA ARG A 37 -14.60 2.79 1.80
C ARG A 37 -16.00 2.18 1.70
N ASP A 38 -17.03 2.98 2.01
CA ASP A 38 -18.43 2.54 2.04
C ASP A 38 -19.12 2.66 0.68
N GLY A 39 -18.45 3.24 -0.33
CA GLY A 39 -19.00 3.42 -1.67
C GLY A 39 -20.02 4.57 -1.80
N SER A 40 -20.22 5.39 -0.76
CA SER A 40 -21.18 6.50 -0.76
C SER A 40 -20.67 7.79 -1.41
N ILE A 41 -19.35 7.97 -1.57
CA ILE A 41 -18.76 9.17 -2.17
C ILE A 41 -17.79 8.77 -3.28
N CYS A 42 -18.01 9.27 -4.49
CA CYS A 42 -17.10 9.16 -5.63
C CYS A 42 -16.13 10.35 -5.64
N TYR A 43 -14.86 10.11 -5.31
CA TYR A 43 -13.82 11.15 -5.33
C TYR A 43 -13.36 11.48 -6.75
N TYR A 44 -13.25 10.47 -7.61
CA TYR A 44 -12.72 10.65 -8.95
C TYR A 44 -13.21 9.57 -9.91
N LYS A 45 -13.41 9.94 -11.17
CA LYS A 45 -13.72 9.01 -12.25
C LYS A 45 -12.89 9.33 -13.49
N SER A 46 -12.40 8.29 -14.16
CA SER A 46 -11.71 8.40 -15.44
C SER A 46 -11.86 7.12 -16.24
N THR A 47 -11.75 7.20 -17.57
CA THR A 47 -11.69 6.03 -18.47
C THR A 47 -10.26 5.51 -18.66
N LYS A 48 -9.25 6.18 -18.08
CA LYS A 48 -7.84 5.86 -18.26
C LYS A 48 -7.19 5.45 -16.94
N GLN A 49 -6.68 4.22 -16.87
CA GLN A 49 -5.89 3.76 -15.73
C GLN A 49 -4.67 4.64 -15.46
N VAL A 50 -4.11 5.26 -16.51
CA VAL A 50 -2.92 6.11 -16.41
C VAL A 50 -3.17 7.33 -15.53
N ASP A 51 -4.41 7.79 -15.42
CA ASP A 51 -4.75 8.98 -14.64
C ASP A 51 -4.61 8.67 -13.14
N PHE A 52 -5.04 7.50 -12.70
CA PHE A 52 -4.83 7.05 -11.32
C PHE A 52 -3.33 6.88 -10.99
N VAL A 53 -2.54 6.44 -11.98
CA VAL A 53 -1.11 6.21 -11.79
C VAL A 53 -0.31 7.51 -11.81
N ARG A 54 -0.54 8.37 -12.81
CA ARG A 54 0.25 9.59 -13.03
C ARG A 54 -0.26 10.77 -12.20
N THR A 55 -1.56 11.00 -12.17
CA THR A 55 -2.16 12.14 -11.48
C THR A 55 -2.11 11.97 -9.97
N PHE A 56 -2.45 10.76 -9.49
CA PHE A 56 -2.45 10.49 -8.05
C PHE A 56 -1.19 9.79 -7.55
N GLY A 57 -0.24 9.42 -8.41
CA GLY A 57 1.00 8.74 -8.00
C GLY A 57 0.77 7.33 -7.43
N ILE A 58 -0.31 6.64 -7.81
CA ILE A 58 -0.59 5.28 -7.33
C ILE A 58 0.18 4.28 -8.19
N HIS A 59 1.08 3.51 -7.58
CA HIS A 59 1.85 2.51 -8.32
C HIS A 59 0.91 1.52 -9.05
N LYS A 60 1.17 1.24 -10.34
CA LYS A 60 0.30 0.42 -11.21
C LYS A 60 -0.08 -0.92 -10.58
N VAL A 61 0.90 -1.64 -10.01
CA VAL A 61 0.66 -2.95 -9.37
C VAL A 61 -0.29 -2.82 -8.17
N THR A 62 -0.14 -1.75 -7.38
CA THR A 62 -0.98 -1.48 -6.21
C THR A 62 -2.40 -1.13 -6.64
N PHE A 63 -2.55 -0.27 -7.66
CA PHE A 63 -3.85 0.08 -8.22
C PHE A 63 -4.59 -1.17 -8.72
N MET A 64 -3.94 -1.97 -9.58
CA MET A 64 -4.55 -3.18 -10.14
C MET A 64 -4.91 -4.20 -9.07
N LYS A 65 -4.04 -4.42 -8.07
CA LYS A 65 -4.35 -5.29 -6.93
C LYS A 65 -5.64 -4.89 -6.22
N HIS A 66 -5.79 -3.60 -5.90
CA HIS A 66 -6.96 -3.10 -5.17
C HIS A 66 -8.22 -3.12 -6.04
N LEU A 67 -8.08 -2.84 -7.33
CA LEU A 67 -9.17 -2.90 -8.30
C LEU A 67 -9.69 -4.34 -8.52
N GLU A 68 -8.80 -5.32 -8.69
CA GLU A 68 -9.17 -6.72 -8.97
C GLU A 68 -9.68 -7.44 -7.72
N GLN A 69 -9.07 -7.19 -6.55
CA GLN A 69 -9.42 -7.87 -5.31
C GLN A 69 -10.56 -7.19 -4.54
N GLY A 70 -11.00 -5.99 -4.97
CA GLY A 70 -11.94 -5.17 -4.21
C GLY A 70 -11.41 -4.77 -2.83
N THR A 71 -10.10 -4.69 -2.66
CA THR A 71 -9.47 -4.32 -1.38
C THR A 71 -9.21 -2.83 -1.30
N TYR A 72 -9.10 -2.31 -0.09
CA TYR A 72 -9.04 -0.86 0.12
C TYR A 72 -7.61 -0.30 0.05
N TYR A 73 -7.38 0.63 -0.87
CA TYR A 73 -6.14 1.39 -0.91
C TYR A 73 -6.05 2.34 0.29
N LEU A 74 -4.88 2.35 0.94
CA LEU A 74 -4.64 3.05 2.22
C LEU A 74 -5.65 2.69 3.32
N ASN A 75 -6.33 1.54 3.21
CA ASN A 75 -7.47 1.13 4.06
C ASN A 75 -8.69 2.08 4.03
N LYS A 76 -8.81 2.92 2.99
CA LYS A 76 -9.80 4.00 2.94
C LYS A 76 -10.49 4.14 1.58
N TYR A 77 -9.83 3.79 0.48
CA TYR A 77 -10.32 4.04 -0.87
C TYR A 77 -10.64 2.75 -1.60
N LEU A 78 -11.78 2.72 -2.29
CA LEU A 78 -12.21 1.59 -3.11
C LEU A 78 -12.09 1.98 -4.59
N PHE A 79 -11.45 1.12 -5.38
CA PHE A 79 -11.47 1.27 -6.84
C PHE A 79 -12.49 0.31 -7.44
N SER A 80 -13.26 0.79 -8.41
CA SER A 80 -14.29 -0.01 -9.09
C SER A 80 -14.30 0.29 -10.60
N MET A 81 -14.68 -0.72 -11.40
CA MET A 81 -15.02 -0.55 -12.82
C MET A 81 -16.52 -0.26 -13.04
N GLU A 82 -17.32 -0.37 -11.98
CA GLU A 82 -18.76 -0.20 -12.00
C GLU A 82 -19.16 1.02 -11.19
N GLU A 83 -20.13 1.77 -11.71
CA GLU A 83 -20.69 2.92 -11.02
C GLU A 83 -21.64 2.45 -9.90
N LEU A 84 -21.37 2.88 -8.67
CA LEU A 84 -22.20 2.53 -7.52
C LEU A 84 -23.45 3.44 -7.46
N PRO A 85 -24.67 2.87 -7.34
CA PRO A 85 -25.92 3.63 -7.48
C PRO A 85 -26.17 4.64 -6.36
N ASN A 86 -25.61 4.41 -5.17
CA ASN A 86 -25.79 5.27 -3.99
C ASN A 86 -24.62 6.24 -3.79
N ALA A 87 -23.72 6.37 -4.77
CA ALA A 87 -22.55 7.21 -4.64
C ALA A 87 -22.84 8.65 -5.06
N GLU A 88 -22.61 9.59 -4.17
CA GLU A 88 -22.62 11.01 -4.48
C GLU A 88 -21.27 11.42 -5.09
N GLN A 89 -21.30 12.23 -6.14
CA GLN A 89 -20.07 12.79 -6.72
C GLN A 89 -19.49 13.83 -5.76
N SER A 90 -18.22 13.68 -5.40
CA SER A 90 -17.51 14.66 -4.58
C SER A 90 -17.27 15.95 -5.36
N ASP A 91 -17.43 17.09 -4.68
CA ASP A 91 -17.09 18.42 -5.18
C ASP A 91 -15.57 18.71 -5.17
N MET A 92 -14.75 17.76 -4.72
CA MET A 92 -13.30 17.95 -4.63
C MET A 92 -12.68 18.06 -6.03
N THR A 93 -11.78 19.04 -6.17
CA THR A 93 -10.94 19.13 -7.37
C THR A 93 -9.90 18.01 -7.40
N VAL A 94 -9.37 17.71 -8.59
CA VAL A 94 -8.32 16.70 -8.78
C VAL A 94 -7.10 17.00 -7.88
N GLU A 95 -6.74 18.27 -7.72
CA GLU A 95 -5.63 18.72 -6.87
C GLU A 95 -5.90 18.48 -5.38
N GLN A 96 -7.13 18.73 -4.93
CA GLN A 96 -7.55 18.45 -3.55
C GLN A 96 -7.52 16.94 -3.27
N VAL A 97 -7.97 16.12 -4.22
CA VAL A 97 -7.93 14.66 -4.10
C VAL A 97 -6.48 14.16 -4.06
N ALA A 98 -5.59 14.69 -4.90
CA ALA A 98 -4.16 14.35 -4.87
C ALA A 98 -3.52 14.71 -3.52
N THR A 99 -3.79 15.92 -3.02
CA THR A 99 -3.30 16.39 -1.72
C THR A 99 -3.80 15.51 -0.57
N MET A 100 -5.08 15.14 -0.60
CA MET A 100 -5.68 14.23 0.38
C MET A 100 -4.97 12.87 0.38
N LEU A 101 -4.69 12.30 -0.79
CA LEU A 101 -3.98 11.03 -0.91
C LEU A 101 -2.54 11.11 -0.38
N ASP A 102 -1.85 12.22 -0.59
CA ASP A 102 -0.48 12.41 -0.07
C ASP A 102 -0.44 12.51 1.45
N ILE A 103 -1.38 13.24 2.06
CA ILE A 103 -1.54 13.31 3.52
C ILE A 103 -1.84 11.91 4.09
N ASP A 104 -2.72 11.14 3.43
CA ASP A 104 -3.07 9.80 3.88
C ASP A 104 -1.92 8.81 3.72
N ARG A 105 -1.08 8.93 2.69
CA ARG A 105 0.15 8.12 2.54
C ARG A 105 1.12 8.33 3.69
N VAL A 106 1.36 9.59 4.07
CA VAL A 106 2.25 9.93 5.19
C VAL A 106 1.68 9.37 6.50
N THR A 107 0.37 9.51 6.72
CA THR A 107 -0.31 9.01 7.92
C THR A 107 -0.29 7.48 7.99
N ASN A 108 -0.56 6.80 6.88
CA ASN A 108 -0.54 5.34 6.82
C ASN A 108 0.88 4.79 7.04
N ASN A 109 1.91 5.40 6.45
CA ASN A 109 3.29 5.00 6.67
C ASN A 109 3.75 5.20 8.12
N LYS A 110 3.30 6.26 8.81
CA LYS A 110 3.54 6.43 10.26
C LYS A 110 2.91 5.30 11.10
N ASN A 111 1.77 4.77 10.65
CA ASN A 111 1.03 3.71 11.34
C ASN A 111 1.48 2.30 10.97
N LYS A 112 2.23 2.11 9.88
CA LYS A 112 2.89 0.83 9.61
C LYS A 112 3.93 0.60 10.69
N THR A 113 3.69 -0.37 11.56
CA THR A 113 4.74 -0.92 12.42
C THR A 113 5.87 -1.41 11.52
N LEU A 114 6.99 -0.69 11.51
CA LEU A 114 8.17 -0.98 10.68
C LEU A 114 8.74 -2.39 10.94
N VAL A 115 8.39 -2.97 12.09
CA VAL A 115 8.90 -4.24 12.56
C VAL A 115 7.78 -5.26 12.51
N SER A 116 7.97 -6.32 11.73
CA SER A 116 7.08 -7.47 11.76
C SER A 116 7.09 -8.07 13.17
N PHE A 117 5.95 -8.59 13.63
CA PHE A 117 5.86 -9.20 14.96
C PHE A 117 6.73 -10.45 15.11
N SER A 118 7.20 -11.01 14.00
CA SER A 118 8.11 -12.17 13.92
C SER A 118 9.59 -11.79 13.97
N VAL A 119 9.93 -10.61 14.49
CA VAL A 119 11.33 -10.22 14.68
C VAL A 119 11.89 -10.76 15.98
N ALA A 120 13.06 -11.37 15.88
CA ALA A 120 13.85 -11.80 17.01
C ALA A 120 14.44 -10.57 17.73
N VAL A 121 14.37 -10.58 19.05
CA VAL A 121 14.75 -9.42 19.88
C VAL A 121 15.57 -9.85 21.08
N THR A 122 16.48 -8.98 21.50
CA THR A 122 17.21 -9.09 22.74
C THR A 122 16.69 -8.03 23.71
N LEU A 123 16.29 -8.45 24.91
CA LEU A 123 16.02 -7.55 26.02
C LEU A 123 17.27 -7.50 26.91
N ILE A 124 17.83 -6.32 27.10
CA ILE A 124 18.99 -6.10 27.96
C ILE A 124 18.53 -5.38 29.21
N ASN A 125 18.68 -6.00 30.38
CA ASN A 125 18.38 -5.37 31.66
C ASN A 125 19.33 -4.20 31.89
N ILE A 126 18.80 -3.03 32.25
CA ILE A 126 19.59 -1.81 32.42
C ILE A 126 20.49 -1.90 33.65
N GLU A 127 20.01 -2.56 34.72
CA GLU A 127 20.68 -2.69 36.01
C GLU A 127 21.72 -3.83 35.97
N THR A 128 21.30 -5.04 35.61
CA THR A 128 22.18 -6.23 35.65
C THR A 128 23.02 -6.42 34.39
N LYS A 129 22.71 -5.70 33.29
CA LYS A 129 23.28 -5.92 31.95
C LYS A 129 23.05 -7.32 31.39
N GLU A 130 22.15 -8.09 31.99
CA GLU A 130 21.79 -9.42 31.49
C GLU A 130 21.01 -9.32 30.18
N GLU A 131 21.40 -10.16 29.21
CA GLU A 131 20.78 -10.23 27.90
C GLU A 131 19.84 -11.44 27.80
N HIS A 132 18.59 -11.19 27.44
CA HIS A 132 17.60 -12.22 27.15
C HIS A 132 17.21 -12.19 25.68
N LYS A 133 17.58 -13.23 24.93
CA LYS A 133 17.27 -13.37 23.51
C LYS A 133 15.95 -14.12 23.32
N PHE A 134 15.08 -13.55 22.49
CA PHE A 134 13.78 -14.12 22.16
C PHE A 134 13.64 -14.29 20.65
N PRO A 135 13.09 -15.42 20.17
CA PRO A 135 12.88 -15.63 18.74
C PRO A 135 11.77 -14.73 18.16
N SER A 136 10.93 -14.15 19.01
CA SER A 136 9.85 -13.26 18.60
C SER A 136 9.51 -12.21 19.67
N LEU A 137 8.86 -11.13 19.24
CA LEU A 137 8.28 -10.15 20.15
C LEU A 137 7.20 -10.74 21.06
N GLY A 138 6.44 -11.73 20.58
CA GLY A 138 5.42 -12.40 21.40
C GLY A 138 6.04 -13.13 22.59
N THR A 139 7.16 -13.81 22.39
CA THR A 139 7.90 -14.47 23.46
C THR A 139 8.54 -13.48 24.44
N ALA A 140 9.05 -12.35 23.94
CA ALA A 140 9.60 -11.28 24.79
C ALA A 140 8.51 -10.64 25.67
N VAL A 141 7.32 -10.39 25.12
CA VAL A 141 6.17 -9.86 25.90
C VAL A 141 5.71 -10.86 26.96
N LYS A 142 5.69 -12.16 26.66
CA LYS A 142 5.37 -13.19 27.66
C LYS A 142 6.36 -13.19 28.82
N PHE A 143 7.66 -13.06 28.53
CA PHE A 143 8.69 -12.93 29.56
C PHE A 143 8.43 -11.74 30.49
N LEU A 144 8.17 -10.55 29.92
CA LEU A 144 7.85 -9.35 30.71
C LEU A 144 6.58 -9.52 31.55
N LYS A 145 5.52 -10.13 30.99
CA LYS A 145 4.28 -10.38 31.73
C LYS A 145 4.47 -11.38 32.86
N ASN A 146 5.29 -12.41 32.67
CA ASN A 146 5.63 -13.36 33.73
C ASN A 146 6.44 -12.70 34.85
N GLY A 147 7.23 -11.66 34.54
CA GLY A 147 7.91 -10.80 35.51
C GLY A 147 7.01 -9.76 36.18
N SER A 148 5.68 -9.84 36.05
CA SER A 148 4.69 -8.87 36.56
C SER A 148 4.70 -7.49 35.90
N TYR A 149 5.32 -7.33 34.72
CA TYR A 149 5.27 -6.07 33.98
C TYR A 149 4.09 -6.04 33.00
N PRO A 150 3.27 -4.97 32.99
CA PRO A 150 2.22 -4.80 31.97
C PRO A 150 2.87 -4.49 30.62
N ALA A 151 3.21 -5.53 29.87
CA ALA A 151 3.85 -5.43 28.58
C ALA A 151 2.85 -5.54 27.43
N ASP A 152 2.95 -4.61 26.48
CA ASP A 152 2.20 -4.61 25.23
C ASP A 152 3.15 -4.74 24.03
N GLN A 153 2.77 -5.59 23.08
CA GLN A 153 3.59 -5.89 21.92
C GLN A 153 3.76 -4.67 21.00
N ARG A 154 2.73 -3.83 20.85
CA ARG A 154 2.83 -2.62 20.01
C ARG A 154 3.77 -1.61 20.65
N THR A 155 3.72 -1.49 21.96
CA THR A 155 4.62 -0.62 22.72
C THR A 155 6.06 -1.10 22.59
N LEU A 156 6.31 -2.41 22.75
CA LEU A 156 7.64 -2.98 22.62
C LEU A 156 8.22 -2.78 21.20
N VAL A 157 7.41 -2.95 20.15
CA VAL A 157 7.81 -2.67 18.76
C VAL A 157 8.34 -1.24 18.58
N LYS A 158 7.68 -0.25 19.21
CA LYS A 158 8.11 1.15 19.14
C LYS A 158 9.42 1.44 19.89
N ARG A 159 9.90 0.51 20.72
CA ARG A 159 11.11 0.65 21.54
C ARG A 159 12.32 -0.08 20.98
N ILE A 160 12.15 -0.84 19.89
CA ILE A 160 13.26 -1.56 19.26
C ILE A 160 14.29 -0.57 18.74
N ASN A 161 15.57 -0.76 19.11
CA ASN A 161 16.72 0.02 18.68
C ASN A 161 16.64 1.53 19.03
N THR A 162 15.72 1.95 19.90
CA THR A 162 15.66 3.37 20.32
C THR A 162 16.52 3.64 21.55
N ASN A 163 17.08 2.61 22.20
CA ASN A 163 17.73 2.68 23.52
C ASN A 163 16.84 3.28 24.63
N ILE A 164 15.54 3.44 24.39
CA ILE A 164 14.59 3.94 25.39
C ILE A 164 14.18 2.77 26.29
N PRO A 165 14.42 2.85 27.60
CA PRO A 165 13.98 1.85 28.57
C PRO A 165 12.49 1.53 28.51
N TYR A 166 12.14 0.26 28.64
CA TYR A 166 10.78 -0.22 28.84
C TYR A 166 10.80 -1.27 29.96
N HIS A 167 10.14 -0.96 31.08
CA HIS A 167 10.10 -1.84 32.27
C HIS A 167 11.49 -2.29 32.76
N GLY A 168 12.49 -1.42 32.67
CA GLY A 168 13.87 -1.73 33.08
C GLY A 168 14.72 -2.41 32.00
N PHE A 169 14.19 -2.66 30.80
CA PHE A 169 14.91 -3.30 29.70
C PHE A 169 15.08 -2.35 28.50
N THR A 170 16.19 -2.46 27.80
CA THR A 170 16.34 -1.94 26.45
C THR A 170 16.10 -3.05 25.44
N CYS A 171 15.43 -2.74 24.33
CA CYS A 171 15.02 -3.72 23.33
C CYS A 171 15.79 -3.49 22.04
N HIS A 172 16.51 -4.51 21.58
CA HIS A 172 17.29 -4.48 20.35
C HIS A 172 16.89 -5.59 19.42
N LYS A 173 16.92 -5.33 18.12
CA LYS A 173 16.80 -6.38 17.12
C LYS A 173 18.12 -7.12 17.03
N TYR A 174 18.09 -8.45 16.93
CA TYR A 174 19.26 -9.24 16.50
C TYR A 174 18.98 -9.97 15.20
#